data_AF-A0A2H0LHI1-F1
#
_entry.id   AF-A0A2H0LHI1-F1
#
_cell.length_a   1.000
_cell.length_b   1.000
_cell.length_c   1.000
_cell.angle_alpha   90.00
_cell.angle_beta   90.00
_cell.angle_gamma   90.00
#
_symmetry.space_group_name_H-M   'P 1'
#
loop_
_entity.id
_entity.type
_entity.pdbx_description
1 polymer ?
#
loop_
_entity_poly.entity_id
_entity_poly.type
_entity_poly.pdbx_seq_one_letter_code
_entity_poly.pdbx_strand_id
1 'polypeptide(L)'
;MVVADSPLGVRIVSVDNGSQAQLAGLRPEDIIVRIHDEEVHSIDEFAQRSQALKGHVISAAVVVFRNGSPKEVTVHLYSYPILRAWAVTVLPDHDVRFAEAKTGLEYWTRLGRGFASADKFEEALQAYFNALHNMPTETPVAVKACALLLTVSRQRLSAGNGIGGIEALGQATTMMERLFDLPLTDEELRELKDRLAEALKALREFSSRRACGPDVRLVHYS
;
A
#
# COMPACT_ATOMS: atom_id res chain seq x y z
N MET A 1 15.40 -5.05 6.33
CA MET A 1 16.71 -4.45 6.66
C MET A 1 17.03 -4.78 8.10
N VAL A 2 18.29 -5.13 8.39
CA VAL A 2 18.80 -5.31 9.75
C VAL A 2 19.73 -4.16 10.09
N VAL A 3 19.62 -3.64 11.31
CA VAL A 3 20.41 -2.49 11.80
C VAL A 3 21.05 -2.78 13.15
N ALA A 4 22.09 -2.02 13.49
CA ALA A 4 22.80 -2.08 14.77
C ALA A 4 23.20 -0.67 15.22
N ASP A 5 23.39 -0.47 16.53
CA ASP A 5 23.91 0.79 17.07
C ASP A 5 25.34 1.04 16.61
N SER A 6 25.68 2.31 16.46
CA SER A 6 27.00 2.80 16.08
C SER A 6 27.28 4.12 16.82
N PRO A 7 28.55 4.48 17.10
CA PRO A 7 28.86 5.72 17.80
C PRO A 7 28.34 7.01 17.13
N LEU A 8 28.01 6.97 15.84
CA LEU A 8 27.53 8.12 15.07
C LEU A 8 26.02 8.07 14.77
N GLY A 9 25.33 6.99 15.11
CA GLY A 9 23.94 6.75 14.69
C GLY A 9 23.65 5.26 14.53
N VAL A 10 22.88 4.88 13.51
CA VAL A 10 22.43 3.49 13.31
C VAL A 10 23.03 2.88 12.06
N ARG A 11 23.89 1.87 12.22
CA ARG A 11 24.54 1.16 11.11
C ARG A 11 23.60 0.17 10.47
N ILE A 12 23.55 0.18 9.14
CA ILE A 12 22.90 -0.85 8.34
C ILE A 12 23.79 -2.08 8.28
N VAL A 13 23.31 -3.20 8.83
CA VAL A 13 24.01 -4.50 8.81
C VAL A 13 23.70 -5.24 7.53
N SER A 14 22.42 -5.25 7.12
CA SER A 14 22.00 -5.90 5.88
C SER A 14 20.77 -5.22 5.29
N VAL A 15 20.66 -5.30 3.97
CA VAL A 15 19.52 -4.80 3.21
C VAL A 15 18.95 -5.97 2.41
N ASP A 16 17.65 -6.23 2.56
CA ASP A 16 16.99 -7.32 1.85
C ASP A 16 16.91 -6.99 0.36
N ASN A 17 17.15 -8.00 -0.49
CA ASN A 17 17.11 -7.82 -1.94
C ASN A 17 15.70 -7.40 -2.39
N GLY A 18 15.67 -6.34 -3.19
CA GLY A 18 14.47 -5.68 -3.69
C GLY A 18 13.70 -4.87 -2.66
N SER A 19 14.09 -4.82 -1.39
CA SER A 19 13.40 -3.99 -0.39
C SER A 19 13.34 -2.51 -0.79
N GLN A 20 12.41 -1.75 -0.20
CA GLN A 20 12.37 -0.30 -0.42
C GLN A 20 13.69 0.39 -0.02
N ALA A 21 14.38 -0.15 0.99
CA ALA A 21 15.71 0.31 1.37
C ALA A 21 16.74 0.07 0.25
N GLN A 22 16.75 -1.11 -0.39
CA GLN A 22 17.64 -1.37 -1.53
C GLN A 22 17.32 -0.48 -2.72
N LEU A 23 16.03 -0.29 -3.04
CA LEU A 23 15.58 0.58 -4.14
C LEU A 23 15.96 2.05 -3.92
N ALA A 24 15.95 2.50 -2.66
CA ALA A 24 16.46 3.82 -2.26
C ALA A 24 17.99 3.92 -2.34
N GLY A 25 18.69 2.81 -2.56
CA GLY A 25 20.14 2.76 -2.67
C GLY A 25 20.86 2.70 -1.32
N LEU A 26 20.17 2.34 -0.23
CA LEU A 26 20.79 2.01 1.05
C LEU A 26 21.61 0.73 0.93
N ARG A 27 22.71 0.65 1.68
CA ARG A 27 23.68 -0.44 1.61
C ARG A 27 24.17 -0.83 3.01
N PRO A 28 24.65 -2.06 3.20
CA PRO A 28 25.45 -2.39 4.38
C PRO A 28 26.57 -1.36 4.59
N GLU A 29 26.90 -1.11 5.86
CA GLU A 29 27.89 -0.12 6.32
C GLU A 29 27.50 1.36 6.20
N ASP A 30 26.35 1.68 5.62
CA ASP A 30 25.76 3.01 5.80
C ASP A 30 25.42 3.25 7.28
N ILE A 31 25.68 4.46 7.77
CA ILE A 31 25.26 4.88 9.12
C ILE A 31 24.14 5.90 8.97
N ILE A 32 22.92 5.52 9.31
CA ILE A 32 21.74 6.39 9.35
C ILE A 32 21.91 7.35 10.52
N VAL A 33 21.79 8.65 10.22
CA VAL A 33 21.93 9.73 11.21
C VAL A 33 20.72 10.64 11.29
N ARG A 34 19.85 10.59 10.27
CA ARG A 34 18.63 11.39 10.22
C ARG A 34 17.56 10.67 9.38
N ILE A 35 16.32 10.70 9.86
CA ILE A 35 15.13 10.29 9.12
C ILE A 35 14.18 11.48 9.11
N HIS A 36 13.77 11.90 7.91
CA HIS A 36 13.05 13.15 7.69
C HIS A 36 13.80 14.30 8.36
N ASP A 37 13.17 15.10 9.21
CA ASP A 37 13.83 16.22 9.90
C ASP A 37 14.33 15.85 11.30
N GLU A 38 14.39 14.55 11.62
CA GLU A 38 14.68 14.08 12.98
C GLU A 38 15.99 13.27 13.00
N GLU A 39 16.93 13.68 13.87
CA GLU A 39 18.15 12.94 14.11
C GLU A 39 17.89 11.57 14.74
N VAL A 40 18.79 10.63 14.47
CA VAL A 40 18.71 9.26 14.96
C VAL A 40 20.07 8.82 15.49
N HIS A 41 20.12 8.56 16.80
CA HIS A 41 21.34 8.23 17.53
C HIS A 41 21.38 6.78 18.03
N SER A 42 20.24 6.07 18.01
CA SER A 42 20.14 4.68 18.47
C SER A 42 19.10 3.87 17.69
N ILE A 43 19.17 2.54 17.78
CA ILE A 43 18.17 1.62 17.20
C ILE A 43 16.78 1.91 17.74
N ASP A 44 16.65 2.26 19.02
CA ASP A 44 15.35 2.56 19.64
C ASP A 44 14.72 3.81 19.03
N GLU A 45 15.52 4.88 18.86
CA GLU A 45 15.07 6.07 18.14
C GLU A 45 14.74 5.73 16.69
N PHE A 46 15.60 4.99 16.00
CA PHE A 46 15.32 4.55 14.63
C PHE A 46 13.97 3.82 14.51
N ALA A 47 13.68 2.91 15.44
CA ALA A 47 12.45 2.15 15.48
C ALA A 47 11.24 3.04 15.75
N GLN A 48 11.31 3.93 16.74
CA GLN A 48 10.24 4.88 17.05
C GLN A 48 9.92 5.80 15.88
N ARG A 49 10.96 6.39 15.28
CA ARG A 49 10.85 7.31 14.13
C ARG A 49 10.28 6.59 12.92
N SER A 50 10.79 5.41 12.59
CA SER A 50 10.27 4.59 11.49
C SER A 50 8.81 4.21 11.70
N GLN A 51 8.42 3.89 12.94
CA GLN A 51 7.03 3.53 13.25
C GLN A 51 6.08 4.73 13.15
N ALA A 52 6.51 5.92 13.57
CA ALA A 52 5.72 7.14 13.47
C ALA A 52 5.42 7.53 12.00
N LEU A 53 6.31 7.18 11.07
CA LEU A 53 6.13 7.49 9.64
C LEU A 53 5.23 6.50 8.90
N LYS A 54 5.18 5.24 9.35
CA LYS A 54 4.35 4.20 8.72
C LYS A 54 2.88 4.63 8.70
N GLY A 55 2.26 4.53 7.52
CA GLY A 55 0.86 4.90 7.31
C GLY A 55 0.58 6.40 7.25
N HIS A 56 1.57 7.27 7.51
CA HIS A 56 1.41 8.72 7.54
C HIS A 56 2.07 9.42 6.35
N VAL A 57 3.19 8.89 5.84
CA VAL A 57 3.91 9.47 4.70
C VAL A 57 4.23 8.43 3.64
N ILE A 58 4.29 8.88 2.37
CA ILE A 58 4.59 7.98 1.23
C ILE A 58 6.06 7.67 1.04
N SER A 59 6.91 8.54 1.55
CA SER A 59 8.36 8.40 1.54
C SER A 59 8.97 9.18 2.68
N ALA A 60 10.21 8.84 3.03
CA ALA A 60 11.02 9.56 3.99
C ALA A 60 12.39 9.86 3.38
N ALA A 61 12.87 11.09 3.57
CA ALA A 61 14.27 11.41 3.34
C ALA A 61 15.10 10.74 4.45
N VAL A 62 16.20 10.09 4.10
CA VAL A 62 17.10 9.44 5.06
C VAL A 62 18.51 9.90 4.75
N VAL A 63 19.19 10.47 5.74
CA VAL A 63 20.61 10.80 5.62
C VAL A 63 21.43 9.69 6.21
N VAL A 64 22.39 9.23 5.41
CA VAL A 64 23.39 8.26 5.81
C VAL A 64 24.80 8.81 5.64
N PHE A 65 25.72 8.44 6.52
CA PHE A 65 27.14 8.53 6.23
C PHE A 65 27.58 7.27 5.48
N ARG A 66 28.15 7.46 4.30
CA ARG A 66 28.77 6.41 3.49
C ARG A 66 30.21 6.79 3.20
N ASN A 67 31.15 5.96 3.66
CA ASN A 67 32.59 6.21 3.51
C ASN A 67 33.00 7.62 4.02
N GLY A 68 32.42 8.07 5.13
CA GLY A 68 32.72 9.37 5.75
C GLY A 68 32.00 10.58 5.15
N SER A 69 31.23 10.42 4.07
CA SER A 69 30.47 11.52 3.46
C SER A 69 28.96 11.35 3.66
N PRO A 70 28.22 12.43 3.95
CA PRO A 70 26.76 12.38 4.04
C PRO A 70 26.16 12.15 2.64
N LYS A 71 25.11 11.32 2.60
CA LYS A 71 24.27 11.08 1.44
C LYS A 71 22.82 11.11 1.88
N GLU A 72 22.01 11.87 1.17
CA GLU A 72 20.56 11.83 1.35
C GLU A 72 19.94 10.88 0.31
N VAL A 73 19.08 9.98 0.77
CA VAL A 73 18.31 9.07 -0.07
C VAL A 73 16.83 9.18 0.28
N THR A 74 15.95 8.94 -0.69
CA THR A 74 14.50 8.87 -0.44
C THR A 74 14.06 7.42 -0.37
N VAL A 75 13.55 7.00 0.79
CA VAL A 75 12.98 5.68 0.99
C VAL A 75 11.47 5.75 0.83
N HIS A 76 10.91 4.97 -0.10
CA HIS A 76 9.47 4.84 -0.25
C HIS A 76 8.91 3.90 0.83
N LEU A 77 7.85 4.32 1.53
CA LEU A 77 7.24 3.51 2.58
C LEU A 77 6.11 2.61 2.04
N TYR A 78 5.64 2.88 0.83
CA TYR A 78 4.71 2.04 0.09
C TYR A 78 5.46 1.24 -0.98
N SER A 79 4.76 0.26 -1.57
CA SER A 79 5.24 -0.48 -2.73
C SER A 79 5.50 0.45 -3.92
N TYR A 80 6.74 0.89 -4.10
CA TYR A 80 7.15 1.69 -5.25
C TYR A 80 6.82 1.04 -6.61
N PRO A 81 6.99 -0.30 -6.80
CA PRO A 81 6.56 -0.96 -8.04
C PRO A 81 5.06 -0.78 -8.34
N ILE A 82 4.20 -0.95 -7.33
CA ILE A 82 2.74 -0.78 -7.50
C ILE A 82 2.39 0.69 -7.70
N LEU A 83 2.98 1.60 -6.92
CA LEU A 83 2.77 3.03 -7.08
C LEU A 83 3.12 3.48 -8.51
N ARG A 84 4.25 3.02 -9.03
CA ARG A 84 4.70 3.36 -10.39
C ARG A 84 3.81 2.74 -11.47
N ALA A 85 3.38 1.50 -11.31
CA ALA A 85 2.60 0.77 -12.31
C ALA A 85 1.10 1.07 -12.27
N TRP A 86 0.55 1.41 -11.11
CA TRP A 86 -0.90 1.52 -10.87
C TRP A 86 -1.35 2.82 -10.19
N ALA A 87 -0.44 3.74 -9.84
CA ALA A 87 -0.74 4.97 -9.09
C ALA A 87 -1.43 4.75 -7.73
N VAL A 88 -1.41 3.53 -7.20
CA VAL A 88 -1.98 3.20 -5.89
C VAL A 88 -0.89 3.06 -4.84
N THR A 89 -1.12 3.67 -3.68
CA THR A 89 -0.30 3.48 -2.48
C THR A 89 -0.73 2.22 -1.75
N VAL A 90 0.15 1.22 -1.74
CA VAL A 90 -0.07 -0.04 -0.98
C VAL A 90 1.06 -0.26 -0.01
N LEU A 91 0.72 -0.38 1.27
CA LEU A 91 1.65 -0.79 2.32
C LEU A 91 1.70 -2.32 2.29
N PRO A 92 2.80 -2.95 1.86
CA PRO A 92 2.90 -4.41 1.93
C PRO A 92 2.99 -4.83 3.40
N ASP A 93 2.18 -5.80 3.82
CA ASP A 93 2.27 -6.36 5.18
C ASP A 93 3.61 -7.08 5.41
N HIS A 94 4.20 -7.59 4.34
CA HIS A 94 5.47 -8.28 4.32
C HIS A 94 6.30 -7.83 3.11
N ASP A 95 7.49 -7.28 3.33
CA ASP A 95 8.47 -6.97 2.26
C ASP A 95 9.20 -8.26 1.82
N VAL A 96 8.41 -9.32 1.53
CA VAL A 96 8.92 -10.63 1.08
C VAL A 96 8.95 -10.61 -0.43
N ARG A 97 10.09 -10.20 -0.99
CA ARG A 97 10.40 -10.44 -2.39
C ARG A 97 11.05 -11.79 -2.55
N PHE A 98 10.43 -12.61 -3.40
CA PHE A 98 10.99 -13.88 -3.78
C PHE A 98 12.26 -13.64 -4.60
N ALA A 99 13.24 -14.54 -4.52
CA ALA A 99 14.44 -14.47 -5.35
C ALA A 99 14.08 -14.41 -6.85
N GLU A 100 13.03 -15.14 -7.23
CA GLU A 100 12.42 -15.10 -8.55
C GLU A 100 11.02 -14.46 -8.47
N ALA A 101 10.84 -13.34 -9.17
CA ALA A 101 9.58 -12.59 -9.19
C ALA A 101 8.37 -13.46 -9.59
N LYS A 102 8.57 -14.38 -10.55
CA LYS A 102 7.53 -15.29 -11.03
C LYS A 102 7.07 -16.27 -9.94
N THR A 103 7.98 -16.80 -9.13
CA THR A 103 7.62 -17.67 -8.00
C THR A 103 6.78 -16.91 -6.99
N GLY A 104 7.14 -15.66 -6.70
CA GLY A 104 6.35 -14.80 -5.82
C GLY A 104 4.96 -14.51 -6.36
N LEU A 105 4.87 -14.16 -7.65
CA LEU A 105 3.60 -13.99 -8.35
C LEU A 105 2.71 -15.23 -8.22
N GLU A 106 3.21 -16.41 -8.55
CA GLU A 106 2.44 -17.67 -8.52
C GLU A 106 1.95 -18.00 -7.11
N TYR A 107 2.84 -17.87 -6.12
CA TYR A 107 2.53 -18.11 -4.71
C TYR A 107 1.41 -17.20 -4.21
N TRP A 108 1.58 -15.89 -4.38
CA TRP A 108 0.64 -14.89 -3.91
C TRP A 108 -0.69 -14.92 -4.66
N THR A 109 -0.67 -15.16 -5.97
CA THR A 109 -1.89 -15.31 -6.78
C THR A 109 -2.69 -16.53 -6.33
N ARG A 110 -2.03 -17.64 -5.98
CA ARG A 110 -2.70 -18.84 -5.45
C ARG A 110 -3.34 -18.57 -4.10
N LEU A 111 -2.66 -17.89 -3.19
CA LEU A 111 -3.23 -17.48 -1.90
C LEU A 111 -4.41 -16.52 -2.08
N GLY A 112 -4.28 -15.52 -2.94
CA GLY A 112 -5.34 -14.57 -3.26
C GLY A 112 -6.61 -15.26 -3.75
N ARG A 113 -6.48 -16.27 -4.63
CA ARG A 113 -7.63 -17.09 -5.04
C ARG A 113 -8.24 -17.85 -3.86
N GLY A 114 -7.41 -18.48 -3.03
CA GLY A 114 -7.88 -19.23 -1.86
C GLY A 114 -8.66 -18.36 -0.86
N PHE A 115 -8.14 -17.17 -0.55
CA PHE A 115 -8.83 -16.21 0.31
C PHE A 115 -10.12 -15.70 -0.33
N ALA A 116 -10.11 -15.35 -1.61
CA ALA A 116 -11.30 -14.88 -2.32
C ALA A 116 -12.40 -15.94 -2.35
N SER A 117 -12.05 -17.23 -2.56
CA SER A 117 -13.01 -18.35 -2.50
C SER A 117 -13.58 -18.60 -1.10
N ALA A 118 -12.96 -18.07 -0.06
CA ALA A 118 -13.42 -18.15 1.32
C ALA A 118 -14.07 -16.84 1.82
N ASP A 119 -14.43 -15.93 0.91
CA ASP A 119 -14.98 -14.59 1.18
C ASP A 119 -14.09 -13.70 2.08
N LYS A 120 -12.80 -14.01 2.16
CA LYS A 120 -11.78 -13.25 2.89
C LYS A 120 -11.16 -12.19 1.96
N PHE A 121 -11.96 -11.19 1.60
CA PHE A 121 -11.62 -10.28 0.51
C PHE A 121 -10.46 -9.32 0.81
N GLU A 122 -10.28 -8.92 2.07
CA GLU A 122 -9.16 -8.06 2.48
C GLU A 122 -7.84 -8.84 2.39
N GLU A 123 -7.80 -10.07 2.89
CA GLU A 123 -6.63 -10.96 2.79
C GLU A 123 -6.35 -11.35 1.33
N ALA A 124 -7.40 -11.56 0.53
CA ALA A 124 -7.27 -11.79 -0.90
C ALA A 124 -6.65 -10.58 -1.61
N LEU A 125 -7.12 -9.37 -1.29
CA LEU A 125 -6.60 -8.12 -1.85
C LEU A 125 -5.13 -7.92 -1.49
N GLN A 126 -4.77 -8.12 -0.22
CA GLN A 126 -3.37 -8.08 0.24
C GLN A 126 -2.50 -9.08 -0.53
N ALA A 127 -2.97 -10.32 -0.70
CA ALA A 127 -2.24 -11.33 -1.47
C ALA A 127 -2.05 -10.90 -2.94
N TYR A 128 -3.06 -10.35 -3.60
CA TYR A 128 -2.89 -9.88 -4.98
C TYR A 128 -1.98 -8.65 -5.09
N PHE A 129 -2.00 -7.75 -4.10
CA PHE A 129 -1.00 -6.69 -4.06
C PHE A 129 0.41 -7.23 -3.84
N ASN A 130 0.61 -8.24 -3.01
CA ASN A 130 1.92 -8.88 -2.86
C ASN A 130 2.38 -9.56 -4.16
N ALA A 131 1.45 -10.12 -4.95
CA ALA A 131 1.74 -10.59 -6.30
C ALA A 131 2.20 -9.44 -7.23
N LEU A 132 1.47 -8.32 -7.27
CA LEU A 132 1.85 -7.13 -8.06
C LEU A 132 3.13 -6.46 -7.55
N HIS A 133 3.44 -6.58 -6.26
CA HIS A 133 4.70 -6.10 -5.71
C HIS A 133 5.89 -6.84 -6.33
N ASN A 134 5.75 -8.14 -6.61
CA ASN A 134 6.75 -8.95 -7.28
C ASN A 134 6.73 -8.74 -8.80
N MET A 135 5.55 -8.67 -9.42
CA MET A 135 5.40 -8.52 -10.87
C MET A 135 4.33 -7.47 -11.19
N PRO A 136 4.70 -6.17 -11.20
CA PRO A 136 3.72 -5.07 -11.20
C PRO A 136 2.97 -4.91 -12.52
N THR A 137 3.43 -5.52 -13.61
CA THR A 137 2.79 -5.44 -14.93
C THR A 137 1.82 -6.60 -15.21
N GLU A 138 1.54 -7.46 -14.22
CA GLU A 138 0.64 -8.60 -14.40
C GLU A 138 -0.82 -8.19 -14.45
N THR A 139 -1.31 -7.93 -15.67
CA THR A 139 -2.67 -7.45 -15.94
C THR A 139 -3.77 -8.30 -15.28
N PRO A 140 -3.79 -9.66 -15.40
CA PRO A 140 -4.87 -10.44 -14.80
C PRO A 140 -4.92 -10.34 -13.27
N VAL A 141 -3.77 -10.11 -12.63
CA VAL A 141 -3.68 -9.90 -11.18
C VAL A 141 -4.14 -8.49 -10.81
N ALA A 142 -3.79 -7.49 -11.62
CA ALA A 142 -4.24 -6.11 -11.42
C ALA A 142 -5.76 -5.96 -11.57
N VAL A 143 -6.37 -6.66 -12.54
CA VAL A 143 -7.83 -6.74 -12.66
C VAL A 143 -8.45 -7.34 -11.39
N LYS A 144 -7.90 -8.44 -10.87
CA LYS A 144 -8.40 -9.07 -9.62
C LYS A 144 -8.26 -8.16 -8.40
N ALA A 145 -7.14 -7.45 -8.27
CA ALA A 145 -6.95 -6.48 -7.20
C ALA A 145 -7.96 -5.32 -7.30
N CYS A 146 -8.16 -4.76 -8.50
CA CYS A 146 -9.14 -3.70 -8.75
C CYS A 146 -10.58 -4.17 -8.44
N ALA A 147 -10.97 -5.34 -8.91
CA ALA A 147 -12.26 -5.97 -8.61
C ALA A 147 -12.47 -6.16 -7.09
N LEU A 148 -11.43 -6.57 -6.35
CA LEU A 148 -11.52 -6.72 -4.90
C LEU A 148 -11.58 -5.38 -4.17
N LEU A 149 -10.88 -4.34 -4.62
CA LEU A 149 -11.05 -2.99 -4.07
C LEU A 149 -12.49 -2.50 -4.16
N LEU A 150 -13.18 -2.73 -5.29
CA LEU A 150 -14.61 -2.41 -5.45
C LEU A 150 -15.48 -3.22 -4.48
N THR A 151 -15.12 -4.48 -4.25
CA THR A 151 -15.83 -5.39 -3.34
C THR A 151 -15.67 -4.96 -1.88
N VAL A 152 -14.44 -4.66 -1.47
CA VAL A 152 -14.08 -4.15 -0.14
C VAL A 152 -14.74 -2.79 0.09
N SER A 153 -14.72 -1.89 -0.90
CA SER A 153 -15.42 -0.61 -0.85
C SER A 153 -16.90 -0.80 -0.51
N ARG A 154 -17.60 -1.64 -1.28
CA ARG A 154 -19.02 -1.95 -1.05
C ARG A 154 -19.26 -2.49 0.35
N GLN A 155 -18.45 -3.45 0.82
CA GLN A 155 -18.60 -4.04 2.16
C GLN A 155 -18.40 -3.00 3.28
N ARG A 156 -17.34 -2.19 3.20
CA ARG A 156 -17.05 -1.14 4.19
C ARG A 156 -18.15 -0.08 4.23
N LEU A 157 -18.62 0.39 3.07
CA LEU A 157 -19.74 1.35 2.98
C LEU A 157 -21.02 0.77 3.56
N SER A 158 -21.31 -0.51 3.30
CA SER A 158 -22.48 -1.20 3.83
C SER A 158 -22.42 -1.33 5.35
N ALA A 159 -21.23 -1.60 5.89
CA ALA A 159 -20.93 -1.70 7.31
C ALA A 159 -20.82 -0.34 8.05
N GLY A 160 -21.01 0.79 7.34
CA GLY A 160 -20.91 2.13 7.92
C GLY A 160 -19.49 2.69 8.03
N ASN A 161 -18.47 1.94 7.60
CA ASN A 161 -17.10 2.44 7.46
C ASN A 161 -16.97 3.27 6.16
N GLY A 162 -17.46 4.51 6.23
CA GLY A 162 -17.46 5.44 5.10
C GLY A 162 -16.07 5.78 4.58
N ILE A 163 -15.13 6.10 5.48
CA ILE A 163 -13.77 6.50 5.14
C ILE A 163 -13.07 5.36 4.38
N GLY A 164 -12.98 4.18 4.99
CA GLY A 164 -12.29 3.05 4.37
C GLY A 164 -13.00 2.55 3.12
N GLY A 165 -14.32 2.75 3.00
CA GLY A 165 -15.09 2.42 1.81
C GLY A 165 -14.82 3.37 0.63
N ILE A 166 -14.73 4.68 0.90
CA ILE A 166 -14.41 5.70 -0.11
C ILE A 166 -12.95 5.58 -0.55
N GLU A 167 -12.02 5.32 0.38
CA GLU A 167 -10.61 5.09 0.06
C GLU A 167 -10.43 3.91 -0.90
N ALA A 168 -11.06 2.77 -0.61
CA ALA A 168 -10.99 1.59 -1.48
C ALA A 168 -11.60 1.86 -2.87
N LEU A 169 -12.69 2.64 -2.95
CA LEU A 169 -13.27 3.06 -4.23
C LEU A 169 -12.31 3.95 -5.02
N GLY A 170 -11.69 4.93 -4.36
CA GLY A 170 -10.71 5.82 -4.97
C GLY A 170 -9.53 5.04 -5.56
N GLN A 171 -8.96 4.13 -4.78
CA GLN A 171 -7.89 3.25 -5.25
C GLN A 171 -8.33 2.41 -6.46
N ALA A 172 -9.54 1.85 -6.44
CA ALA A 172 -10.06 1.09 -7.58
C ALA A 172 -10.13 1.95 -8.84
N THR A 173 -10.70 3.15 -8.75
CA THR A 173 -10.83 4.07 -9.88
C THR A 173 -9.48 4.49 -10.44
N THR A 174 -8.48 4.76 -9.58
CA THR A 174 -7.11 5.06 -10.00
C THR A 174 -6.45 3.88 -10.72
N MET A 175 -6.68 2.63 -10.29
CA MET A 175 -6.21 1.46 -11.04
C MET A 175 -6.92 1.34 -12.40
N MET A 176 -8.22 1.60 -12.46
CA MET A 176 -9.02 1.50 -13.70
C MET A 176 -8.51 2.46 -14.78
N GLU A 177 -8.09 3.67 -14.41
CA GLU A 177 -7.48 4.64 -15.35
C GLU A 177 -6.32 4.04 -16.15
N ARG A 178 -5.56 3.12 -15.56
CA ARG A 178 -4.41 2.47 -16.22
C ARG A 178 -4.76 1.11 -16.81
N LEU A 179 -5.67 0.38 -16.18
CA LEU A 179 -6.16 -0.91 -16.70
C LEU A 179 -6.86 -0.76 -18.05
N PHE A 180 -7.59 0.35 -18.26
CA PHE A 180 -8.33 0.58 -19.50
C PHE A 180 -7.47 0.96 -20.70
N ASP A 181 -6.18 1.22 -20.51
CA ASP A 181 -5.20 1.33 -21.59
C ASP A 181 -4.64 -0.04 -22.05
N LEU A 182 -5.04 -1.13 -21.39
CA LEU A 182 -4.56 -2.49 -21.66
C LEU A 182 -5.61 -3.33 -22.39
N PRO A 183 -5.20 -4.38 -23.12
CA PRO A 183 -6.14 -5.28 -23.81
C PRO A 183 -6.85 -6.19 -22.81
N LEU A 184 -7.93 -5.68 -22.20
CA LEU A 184 -8.81 -6.44 -21.31
C LEU A 184 -9.79 -7.31 -22.11
N THR A 185 -10.12 -8.47 -21.57
CA THR A 185 -11.17 -9.33 -22.10
C THR A 185 -12.56 -8.78 -21.80
N ASP A 186 -13.56 -9.18 -22.57
CA ASP A 186 -14.96 -8.84 -22.32
C ASP A 186 -15.45 -9.29 -20.93
N GLU A 187 -14.90 -10.42 -20.44
CA GLU A 187 -15.21 -10.95 -19.12
C GLU A 187 -14.67 -10.03 -18.02
N GLU A 188 -13.41 -9.61 -18.12
CA GLU A 188 -12.78 -8.70 -17.16
C GLU A 188 -13.48 -7.32 -17.14
N LEU A 189 -13.83 -6.80 -18.31
CA LEU A 189 -14.58 -5.55 -18.42
C LEU A 189 -15.97 -5.65 -17.77
N ARG A 190 -16.67 -6.77 -17.98
CA ARG A 190 -17.98 -7.02 -17.37
C ARG A 190 -17.85 -7.13 -15.85
N GLU A 191 -16.87 -7.89 -15.36
CA GLU A 191 -16.62 -8.02 -13.92
C GLU A 191 -16.36 -6.65 -13.25
N LEU A 192 -15.47 -5.84 -13.82
CA LEU A 192 -15.17 -4.51 -13.28
C LEU A 192 -16.39 -3.59 -13.31
N LYS A 193 -17.16 -3.61 -14.40
CA LYS A 193 -18.39 -2.83 -14.53
C LYS A 193 -19.42 -3.20 -13.46
N ASP A 194 -19.69 -4.49 -13.28
CA ASP A 194 -20.72 -4.97 -12.36
C ASP A 194 -20.33 -4.65 -10.91
N ARG A 195 -19.05 -4.87 -10.53
CA ARG A 195 -18.55 -4.52 -9.19
C ARG A 195 -18.54 -3.02 -8.94
N LEU A 196 -18.23 -2.20 -9.95
CA LEU A 196 -18.29 -0.74 -9.83
C LEU A 196 -19.72 -0.27 -9.61
N ALA A 197 -20.69 -0.82 -10.35
CA ALA A 197 -22.10 -0.49 -10.17
C ALA A 197 -22.58 -0.79 -8.73
N GLU A 198 -22.19 -1.94 -8.18
CA GLU A 198 -22.53 -2.32 -6.81
C GLU A 198 -21.85 -1.43 -5.75
N ALA A 199 -20.57 -1.06 -5.95
CA ALA A 199 -19.88 -0.13 -5.05
C ALA A 199 -20.52 1.27 -5.07
N LEU A 200 -20.88 1.79 -6.24
CA LEU A 200 -21.55 3.07 -6.39
C LEU A 200 -22.95 3.08 -5.78
N LYS A 201 -23.68 1.96 -5.89
CA LYS A 201 -24.96 1.78 -5.20
C LYS A 201 -24.79 1.87 -3.68
N ALA A 202 -23.84 1.13 -3.12
CA ALA A 202 -23.54 1.19 -1.68
C ALA A 202 -23.12 2.59 -1.23
N LEU A 203 -22.39 3.34 -2.05
CA LEU A 203 -22.01 4.74 -1.76
C LEU A 203 -23.23 5.66 -1.69
N ARG A 204 -24.20 5.52 -2.60
CA ARG A 204 -25.46 6.29 -2.59
C ARG A 204 -26.31 5.97 -1.37
N GLU A 205 -26.39 4.70 -0.98
CA GLU A 205 -27.12 4.27 0.22
C GLU A 205 -26.42 4.71 1.51
N PHE A 206 -25.09 4.78 1.52
CA PHE A 206 -24.33 5.33 2.63
C PHE A 206 -24.55 6.85 2.77
N SER A 207 -24.51 7.59 1.66
CA SER A 207 -24.71 9.05 1.68
C SER A 207 -26.13 9.45 2.09
N SER A 208 -27.16 8.73 1.62
CA SER A 208 -28.55 8.99 2.00
C SER A 208 -28.81 8.76 3.49
N ARG A 209 -28.26 7.68 4.06
CA ARG A 209 -28.34 7.41 5.51
C ARG A 209 -27.69 8.51 6.34
N ARG A 210 -26.57 9.07 5.88
CA ARG A 210 -25.88 10.18 6.57
C ARG A 210 -26.69 11.49 6.49
N ALA A 211 -27.37 11.75 5.38
CA ALA A 211 -28.22 12.92 5.20
C ALA A 211 -29.51 12.87 6.07
N CYS A 212 -29.99 11.67 6.42
CA CYS A 212 -31.15 11.47 7.29
C CYS A 212 -30.81 11.31 8.80
N GLY A 213 -29.54 11.43 9.20
CA GLY A 213 -29.14 11.44 10.61
C GLY A 213 -29.67 12.67 11.35
N PRO A 214 -29.80 12.64 12.69
CA PRO A 214 -30.41 13.74 13.43
C PRO A 214 -29.67 15.05 13.15
N ASP A 215 -30.46 16.02 12.65
CA ASP A 215 -30.14 17.43 12.50
C ASP A 215 -29.56 17.94 13.84
N VAL A 216 -28.23 18.07 13.93
CA VAL A 216 -27.59 18.75 15.06
C VAL A 216 -27.92 20.22 14.89
N ARG A 217 -29.16 20.59 15.25
CA ARG A 217 -29.58 21.97 15.36
C ARG A 217 -28.67 22.63 16.37
N LEU A 218 -27.91 23.60 15.87
CA LEU A 218 -27.14 24.55 16.65
C LEU A 218 -28.01 25.05 17.81
N VAL A 219 -27.62 24.66 19.03
CA VAL A 219 -28.14 25.24 20.25
C VAL A 219 -27.68 26.69 20.26
N HIS A 220 -28.56 27.60 19.86
CA HIS A 220 -28.40 29.02 20.13
C HIS A 220 -28.48 29.22 21.65
N TYR A 221 -27.34 29.45 22.28
CA TYR A 221 -27.29 30.04 23.61
C TYR A 221 -27.79 31.49 23.50
N SER A 222 -28.89 31.77 24.19
CA SER A 222 -29.38 33.12 24.49
C SER A 222 -28.91 33.54 25.87
#